data_AF-A0A7X3X1X4-F1
#
_entry.id   AF-A0A7X3X1X4-F1
#
_cell.length_a   1.000
_cell.length_b   1.000
_cell.length_c   1.000
_cell.angle_alpha   90.00
_cell.angle_beta   90.00
_cell.angle_gamma   90.00
#
_symmetry.space_group_name_H-M   'P 1'
#
loop_
_entity.id
_entity.type
_entity.pdbx_description
1 polymer ?
#
loop_
_entity_poly.entity_id
_entity_poly.type
_entity_poly.pdbx_seq_one_letter_code
_entity_poly.pdbx_strand_id
1 'polypeptide(L)'
;RARIGVVTGDDLMDRLDELLARGHSLGHMETGRPLAEIRGRVRSANVYLGARPIVAALAKGATVVVTGRSTDTALTYGPLAHAFGWSWDAWDLLASGVVAGHVNECGAQASGGNCSAEWWSIPDLAGVGFPIVEAGPDGSFVVIKHPGSGGAVNLRTVKEQILYEMGDPACYITPDVVADFTTIRLSDEGGDRVRVHGIRGRPPTPSLKVSVAYSAGFKAVGTLVYAWPDAAAKARAAARVLRERLDRLGLAFERVLVELVGWDATHGHLAGDPPADLPEVQLRVGVRGEDRAPVERFTREIAPLVLTGPPSVTGFAGGRPRVQEIVAYWPALIDRRTVEPGVAVDMVEV
;
A
#
# COMPACT_ATOMS: atom_id res chain seq x y z
N ARG A 1 30.26 7.21 17.28
CA ARG A 1 30.21 6.81 15.86
C ARG A 1 29.06 5.85 15.70
N ALA A 2 28.16 6.10 14.77
CA ALA A 2 27.06 5.18 14.50
C ALA A 2 27.59 4.04 13.62
N ARG A 3 27.25 2.80 13.94
CA ARG A 3 27.54 1.65 13.06
C ARG A 3 26.29 1.34 12.26
N ILE A 4 26.38 1.46 10.95
CA ILE A 4 25.27 1.22 10.03
C ILE A 4 25.48 -0.14 9.36
N GLY A 5 24.51 -1.03 9.48
CA GLY A 5 24.45 -2.25 8.69
C GLY A 5 23.65 -2.00 7.41
N VAL A 6 24.23 -2.28 6.24
CA VAL A 6 23.60 -2.09 4.94
C VAL A 6 23.27 -3.46 4.34
N VAL A 7 21.99 -3.72 4.09
CA VAL A 7 21.51 -4.97 3.47
C VAL A 7 21.21 -4.73 2.00
N THR A 8 21.82 -5.53 1.13
CA THR A 8 21.63 -5.50 -0.34
C THR A 8 21.32 -6.90 -0.88
N GLY A 9 20.97 -6.98 -2.17
CA GLY A 9 20.68 -8.25 -2.87
C GLY A 9 19.20 -8.49 -3.17
N ASP A 10 18.32 -7.53 -2.86
CA ASP A 10 16.91 -7.56 -3.23
C ASP A 10 16.67 -7.15 -4.70
N ASP A 11 17.51 -6.28 -5.26
CA ASP A 11 17.37 -5.78 -6.64
C ASP A 11 17.73 -6.88 -7.66
N LEU A 12 16.76 -7.24 -8.50
CA LEU A 12 16.89 -8.21 -9.56
C LEU A 12 17.03 -7.58 -10.95
N MET A 13 16.98 -6.25 -11.09
CA MET A 13 16.90 -5.59 -12.39
C MET A 13 17.97 -6.06 -13.38
N ASP A 14 19.22 -6.09 -12.94
CA ASP A 14 20.36 -6.49 -13.77
C ASP A 14 20.39 -8.01 -14.04
N ARG A 15 19.65 -8.80 -13.25
CA ARG A 15 19.58 -10.25 -13.34
C ARG A 15 18.34 -10.76 -14.05
N LEU A 16 17.37 -9.90 -14.40
CA LEU A 16 16.08 -10.32 -14.96
C LEU A 16 16.24 -11.17 -16.23
N ASP A 17 17.10 -10.76 -17.17
CA ASP A 17 17.26 -11.48 -18.44
C ASP A 17 17.93 -12.84 -18.24
N GLU A 18 18.90 -12.93 -17.34
CA GLU A 18 19.53 -14.19 -16.92
C GLU A 18 18.51 -15.13 -16.28
N LEU A 19 17.66 -14.61 -15.39
CA LEU A 19 16.63 -15.39 -14.70
C LEU A 19 15.58 -15.93 -15.68
N LEU A 20 15.12 -15.09 -16.61
CA LEU A 20 14.18 -15.49 -17.66
C LEU A 20 14.80 -16.57 -18.56
N ALA A 21 16.06 -16.42 -18.97
CA ALA A 21 16.77 -17.40 -19.78
C ALA A 21 16.97 -18.76 -19.08
N ARG A 22 17.06 -18.77 -17.74
CA ARG A 22 17.11 -19.97 -16.92
C ARG A 22 15.74 -20.62 -16.65
N GLY A 23 14.67 -20.07 -17.21
CA GLY A 23 13.32 -20.62 -17.11
C GLY A 23 12.50 -20.08 -15.93
N HIS A 24 12.98 -19.07 -15.20
CA HIS A 24 12.15 -18.38 -14.20
C HIS A 24 11.21 -17.40 -14.90
N SER A 25 9.98 -17.82 -15.19
CA SER A 25 9.01 -17.00 -15.95
C SER A 25 8.57 -15.72 -15.25
N LEU A 26 8.76 -15.63 -13.92
CA LEU A 26 8.27 -14.55 -13.06
C LEU A 26 6.79 -14.22 -13.35
N GLY A 27 5.98 -15.28 -13.49
CA GLY A 27 4.59 -15.17 -13.88
C GLY A 27 3.78 -14.31 -12.92
N HIS A 28 2.87 -13.49 -13.46
CA HIS A 28 1.96 -12.68 -12.66
C HIS A 28 1.13 -13.57 -11.72
N MET A 29 1.13 -13.30 -10.42
CA MET A 29 0.52 -14.19 -9.41
C MET A 29 -0.96 -14.49 -9.67
N GLU A 30 -1.72 -13.57 -10.26
CA GLU A 30 -3.16 -13.76 -10.53
C GLU A 30 -3.47 -14.33 -11.92
N THR A 31 -2.66 -14.03 -12.94
CA THR A 31 -3.00 -14.34 -14.34
C THR A 31 -2.10 -15.40 -14.96
N GLY A 32 -0.97 -15.72 -14.30
CA GLY A 32 0.03 -16.66 -14.80
C GLY A 32 0.82 -16.19 -16.02
N ARG A 33 0.48 -15.02 -16.60
CA ARG A 33 1.19 -14.45 -17.76
C ARG A 33 2.67 -14.27 -17.45
N PRO A 34 3.59 -14.59 -18.37
CA PRO A 34 5.03 -14.47 -18.13
C PRO A 34 5.50 -13.01 -18.18
N LEU A 35 6.51 -12.67 -17.37
CA LEU A 35 7.08 -11.32 -17.33
C LEU A 35 7.67 -10.88 -18.67
N ALA A 36 8.09 -11.84 -19.51
CA ALA A 36 8.61 -11.60 -20.85
C ALA A 36 7.70 -10.71 -21.72
N GLU A 37 6.38 -10.76 -21.53
CA GLU A 37 5.42 -9.91 -22.26
C GLU A 37 5.55 -8.42 -21.96
N ILE A 38 6.09 -8.06 -20.79
CA ILE A 38 6.24 -6.67 -20.35
C ILE A 38 7.70 -6.28 -20.10
N ARG A 39 8.66 -7.17 -20.33
CA ARG A 39 10.08 -7.00 -19.97
C ARG A 39 10.68 -5.67 -20.43
N GLY A 40 10.37 -5.23 -21.65
CA GLY A 40 10.87 -3.96 -22.21
C GLY A 40 10.34 -2.70 -21.52
N ARG A 41 9.31 -2.83 -20.69
CA ARG A 41 8.68 -1.72 -19.94
C ARG A 41 9.01 -1.74 -18.45
N VAL A 42 9.69 -2.78 -17.97
CA VAL A 42 10.07 -2.93 -16.55
C VAL A 42 11.04 -1.81 -16.15
N ARG A 43 10.79 -1.21 -14.98
CA ARG A 43 11.56 -0.09 -14.41
C ARG A 43 12.25 -0.46 -13.10
N SER A 44 11.66 -1.37 -12.32
CA SER A 44 12.29 -1.94 -11.12
C SER A 44 11.79 -3.36 -10.87
N ALA A 45 12.59 -4.17 -10.17
CA ALA A 45 12.26 -5.52 -9.76
C ALA A 45 12.98 -5.85 -8.46
N ASN A 46 12.27 -5.83 -7.34
CA ASN A 46 12.87 -6.03 -6.01
C ASN A 46 12.20 -7.18 -5.26
N VAL A 47 12.99 -8.05 -4.65
CA VAL A 47 12.52 -9.16 -3.82
C VAL A 47 12.24 -8.67 -2.41
N TYR A 48 11.13 -9.11 -1.80
CA TYR A 48 10.91 -8.88 -0.38
C TYR A 48 11.78 -9.82 0.44
N LEU A 49 12.83 -9.27 1.05
CA LEU A 49 13.66 -9.99 2.01
C LEU A 49 12.96 -10.11 3.38
N GLY A 50 13.35 -11.15 4.13
CA GLY A 50 12.95 -11.36 5.51
C GLY A 50 13.88 -10.66 6.51
N ALA A 51 13.75 -11.00 7.78
CA ALA A 51 14.53 -10.42 8.86
C ALA A 51 15.93 -11.02 9.05
N ARG A 52 16.25 -12.17 8.44
CA ARG A 52 17.59 -12.79 8.55
C ARG A 52 18.76 -11.82 8.33
N PRO A 53 18.81 -11.03 7.25
CA PRO A 53 19.89 -10.07 7.05
C PRO A 53 19.86 -8.90 8.06
N ILE A 54 18.67 -8.50 8.54
CA ILE A 54 18.52 -7.50 9.62
C ILE A 54 19.16 -8.02 10.91
N VAL A 55 18.85 -9.26 11.30
CA VAL A 55 19.45 -9.91 12.48
C VAL A 55 20.97 -10.03 12.33
N ALA A 56 21.46 -10.37 11.13
CA ALA A 56 22.89 -10.45 10.86
C ALA A 56 23.59 -9.08 11.00
N ALA A 57 22.96 -7.99 10.56
CA ALA A 57 23.47 -6.64 10.75
C ALA A 57 23.53 -6.26 12.24
N LEU A 58 22.46 -6.51 13.00
CA LEU A 58 22.40 -6.24 14.43
C LEU A 58 23.44 -7.06 15.21
N ALA A 59 23.63 -8.33 14.85
CA ALA A 59 24.66 -9.19 15.45
C ALA A 59 26.09 -8.69 15.20
N LYS A 60 26.34 -7.95 14.11
CA LYS A 60 27.62 -7.25 13.86
C LYS A 60 27.74 -5.93 14.64
N GLY A 61 26.77 -5.60 15.48
CA GLY A 61 26.75 -4.40 16.32
C GLY A 61 26.24 -3.16 15.62
N ALA A 62 25.45 -3.30 14.54
CA ALA A 62 24.76 -2.19 13.90
C ALA A 62 23.80 -1.51 14.89
N THR A 63 23.85 -0.19 14.95
CA THR A 63 22.91 0.66 15.70
C THR A 63 21.76 1.13 14.79
N VAL A 64 22.03 1.21 13.48
CA VAL A 64 21.04 1.51 12.45
C VAL A 64 21.19 0.46 11.36
N VAL A 65 20.08 -0.09 10.88
CA VAL A 65 20.08 -0.99 9.72
C VAL A 65 19.35 -0.30 8.57
N VAL A 66 20.01 -0.22 7.42
CA VAL A 66 19.42 0.25 6.17
C VAL A 66 19.32 -0.96 5.24
N THR A 67 18.12 -1.28 4.80
CA THR A 67 17.88 -2.41 3.91
C THR A 67 17.26 -1.94 2.60
N GLY A 68 17.51 -2.68 1.51
CA GLY A 68 16.66 -2.65 0.32
C GLY A 68 15.23 -3.14 0.62
N ARG A 69 14.54 -3.71 -0.36
CA ARG A 69 13.16 -4.18 -0.14
C ARG A 69 13.12 -5.33 0.89
N SER A 70 12.46 -5.06 2.00
CA SER A 70 12.14 -6.01 3.07
C SER A 70 10.63 -6.04 3.27
N THR A 71 10.08 -7.06 3.91
CA THR A 71 8.71 -6.94 4.43
C THR A 71 8.67 -5.92 5.55
N ASP A 72 7.61 -5.12 5.59
CA ASP A 72 7.40 -4.07 6.60
C ASP A 72 7.42 -4.69 8.01
N THR A 73 6.78 -5.86 8.18
CA THR A 73 6.82 -6.64 9.41
C THR A 73 8.23 -7.06 9.87
N ALA A 74 9.18 -7.30 8.94
CA ALA A 74 10.54 -7.72 9.28
C ALA A 74 11.36 -6.63 9.98
N LEU A 75 10.98 -5.36 9.77
CA LEU A 75 11.58 -4.24 10.49
C LEU A 75 11.23 -4.30 11.99
N THR A 76 10.13 -4.96 12.36
CA THR A 76 9.73 -5.19 13.74
C THR A 76 10.25 -6.53 14.27
N TYR A 77 9.99 -7.65 13.59
CA TYR A 77 10.38 -8.96 14.13
C TYR A 77 11.87 -9.27 14.03
N GLY A 78 12.62 -8.59 13.16
CA GLY A 78 14.08 -8.73 13.11
C GLY A 78 14.77 -8.30 14.40
N PRO A 79 14.55 -7.07 14.89
CA PRO A 79 15.01 -6.65 16.21
C PRO A 79 14.55 -7.58 17.35
N LEU A 80 13.30 -8.05 17.34
CA LEU A 80 12.79 -8.99 18.36
C LEU A 80 13.53 -10.32 18.33
N ALA A 81 13.69 -10.92 17.15
CA ALA A 81 14.41 -12.18 16.98
C ALA A 81 15.88 -12.05 17.39
N HIS A 82 16.52 -10.91 17.11
CA HIS A 82 17.88 -10.63 17.56
C HIS A 82 17.95 -10.49 19.09
N ALA A 83 17.08 -9.67 19.70
CA ALA A 83 17.10 -9.38 21.12
C ALA A 83 16.78 -10.61 21.99
N PHE A 84 15.85 -11.45 21.54
CA PHE A 84 15.41 -12.64 22.27
C PHE A 84 16.09 -13.93 21.82
N GLY A 85 16.96 -13.87 20.81
CA GLY A 85 17.68 -15.04 20.30
C GLY A 85 16.77 -16.12 19.73
N TRP A 86 15.67 -15.73 19.07
CA TRP A 86 14.71 -16.68 18.51
C TRP A 86 15.34 -17.52 17.41
N SER A 87 15.06 -18.82 17.42
CA SER A 87 15.47 -19.72 16.35
C SER A 87 14.59 -19.53 15.11
N TRP A 88 15.16 -19.76 13.93
CA TRP A 88 14.44 -19.62 12.66
C TRP A 88 13.43 -20.73 12.36
N ASP A 89 13.41 -21.79 13.18
CA ASP A 89 12.41 -22.84 13.19
C ASP A 89 11.37 -22.69 14.32
N ALA A 90 11.51 -21.66 15.16
CA ALA A 90 10.51 -21.30 16.18
C ALA A 90 9.35 -20.53 15.53
N TRP A 91 8.60 -21.19 14.66
CA TRP A 91 7.60 -20.54 13.79
C TRP A 91 6.53 -19.77 14.56
N ASP A 92 6.08 -20.27 15.72
CA ASP A 92 5.10 -19.53 16.54
C ASP A 92 5.67 -18.19 17.03
N LEU A 93 6.95 -18.15 17.43
CA LEU A 93 7.61 -16.91 17.86
C LEU A 93 7.81 -15.94 16.69
N LEU A 94 8.25 -16.44 15.53
CA LEU A 94 8.36 -15.61 14.32
C LEU A 94 7.00 -15.08 13.87
N ALA A 95 5.95 -15.89 13.94
CA ALA A 95 4.59 -15.47 13.59
C ALA A 95 4.06 -14.41 14.56
N SER A 96 4.30 -14.56 15.87
CA SER A 96 4.06 -13.50 16.85
C SER A 96 4.76 -12.20 16.48
N GLY A 97 6.03 -12.28 16.08
CA GLY A 97 6.79 -11.13 15.58
C GLY A 97 6.17 -10.51 14.32
N VAL A 98 5.71 -11.33 13.37
CA VAL A 98 5.01 -10.85 12.17
C VAL A 98 3.73 -10.10 12.52
N VAL A 99 2.92 -10.63 13.44
CA VAL A 99 1.68 -9.96 13.90
C VAL A 99 2.01 -8.67 14.64
N ALA A 100 3.03 -8.67 15.50
CA ALA A 100 3.54 -7.44 16.12
C ALA A 100 3.96 -6.41 15.08
N GLY A 101 4.67 -6.85 14.03
CA GLY A 101 5.04 -6.00 12.90
C GLY A 101 3.84 -5.42 12.17
N HIS A 102 2.83 -6.25 11.89
CA HIS A 102 1.63 -5.84 11.18
C HIS A 102 0.77 -4.84 11.98
N VAL A 103 0.78 -4.96 13.32
CA VAL A 103 0.13 -3.97 14.18
C VAL A 103 0.92 -2.66 14.26
N ASN A 104 2.25 -2.72 14.12
CA ASN A 104 3.15 -1.58 14.29
C ASN A 104 3.42 -0.81 12.98
N GLU A 105 3.10 -1.38 11.81
CA GLU A 105 3.29 -0.76 10.50
C GLU A 105 2.15 0.21 10.12
N CYS A 106 2.27 0.86 8.96
CA CYS A 106 1.25 1.73 8.35
C CYS A 106 0.80 2.98 9.13
N GLY A 107 1.37 3.25 10.32
CA GLY A 107 1.21 4.51 11.04
C GLY A 107 0.36 4.39 12.30
N ALA A 108 -0.61 5.29 12.49
CA ALA A 108 -1.34 5.45 13.75
C ALA A 108 -2.62 4.60 13.88
N GLN A 109 -2.86 3.63 12.99
CA GLN A 109 -4.17 2.98 12.91
C GLN A 109 -4.50 2.13 14.15
N ALA A 110 -3.52 1.40 14.68
CA ALA A 110 -3.68 0.68 15.94
C ALA A 110 -3.89 1.59 17.17
N SER A 111 -3.57 2.88 17.05
CA SER A 111 -3.69 3.91 18.09
C SER A 111 -4.74 4.99 17.78
N GLY A 112 -5.68 4.72 16.86
CA GLY A 112 -6.89 5.54 16.64
C GLY A 112 -6.93 6.33 15.33
N GLY A 113 -5.86 6.34 14.54
CA GLY A 113 -5.89 6.83 13.16
C GLY A 113 -6.77 5.95 12.28
N ASN A 114 -7.43 6.51 11.26
CA ASN A 114 -8.28 5.75 10.32
C ASN A 114 -9.32 4.82 10.99
N CYS A 115 -9.68 5.10 12.25
CA CYS A 115 -10.60 4.26 13.00
C CYS A 115 -12.00 4.39 12.39
N SER A 116 -12.67 3.27 12.12
CA SER A 116 -14.06 3.31 11.62
C SER A 116 -15.06 3.41 12.75
N ALA A 117 -14.77 2.76 13.89
CA ALA A 117 -15.61 2.82 15.07
C ALA A 117 -15.48 4.17 15.79
N GLU A 118 -16.56 4.97 15.79
CA GLU A 118 -16.67 6.21 16.58
C GLU A 118 -15.49 7.17 16.38
N TRP A 119 -15.03 7.37 15.15
CA TRP A 119 -13.80 8.13 14.84
C TRP A 119 -13.78 9.55 15.43
N TRP A 120 -14.94 10.19 15.58
CA TRP A 120 -15.10 11.52 16.18
C TRP A 120 -14.82 11.55 17.69
N SER A 121 -14.78 10.40 18.37
CA SER A 121 -14.46 10.30 19.79
C SER A 121 -12.99 10.04 20.07
N ILE A 122 -12.15 9.87 19.04
CA ILE A 122 -10.71 9.65 19.23
C ILE A 122 -10.09 10.92 19.84
N PRO A 123 -9.49 10.83 21.05
CA PRO A 123 -8.90 11.99 21.71
C PRO A 123 -7.74 12.57 20.89
N ASP A 124 -7.68 13.90 20.74
CA ASP A 124 -6.57 14.61 20.09
C ASP A 124 -6.03 13.92 18.83
N LEU A 125 -6.91 13.71 17.83
CA LEU A 125 -6.53 13.06 16.58
C LEU A 125 -5.42 13.80 15.82
N ALA A 126 -5.26 15.12 16.04
CA ALA A 126 -4.17 15.92 15.48
C ALA A 126 -2.81 15.55 16.10
N GLY A 127 -2.78 15.22 17.38
CA GLY A 127 -1.61 14.74 18.12
C GLY A 127 -1.51 13.22 18.24
N VAL A 128 -2.16 12.45 17.35
CA VAL A 128 -2.18 10.99 17.40
C VAL A 128 -0.76 10.41 17.33
N GLY A 129 -0.40 9.60 18.32
CA GLY A 129 0.89 8.92 18.36
C GLY A 129 0.87 7.60 17.58
N PHE A 130 2.03 7.14 17.11
CA PHE A 130 2.17 5.80 16.56
C PHE A 130 2.13 4.75 17.66
N PRO A 131 1.65 3.52 17.36
CA PRO A 131 1.65 2.44 18.33
C PRO A 131 3.09 2.10 18.75
N ILE A 132 3.20 1.53 19.95
CA ILE A 132 4.44 0.96 20.48
C ILE A 132 4.11 -0.48 20.84
N VAL A 133 5.00 -1.40 20.49
CA VAL A 133 4.91 -2.81 20.86
C VAL A 133 5.87 -3.11 21.99
N GLU A 134 5.33 -3.44 23.17
CA GLU A 134 6.07 -4.01 24.30
C GLU A 134 6.06 -5.54 24.18
N ALA A 135 7.12 -6.13 23.63
CA ALA A 135 7.20 -7.57 23.38
C ALA A 135 7.98 -8.32 24.47
N GLY A 136 7.55 -9.55 24.76
CA GLY A 136 8.27 -10.51 25.61
C GLY A 136 8.98 -11.60 24.80
N PRO A 137 9.94 -12.33 25.43
CA PRO A 137 10.67 -13.42 24.76
C PRO A 137 9.79 -14.62 24.40
N ASP A 138 8.61 -14.75 25.01
CA ASP A 138 7.62 -15.81 24.75
C ASP A 138 6.73 -15.54 23.53
N GLY A 139 6.95 -14.41 22.83
CA GLY A 139 6.17 -13.99 21.68
C GLY A 139 4.81 -13.38 22.02
N SER A 140 4.50 -13.17 23.31
CA SER A 140 3.38 -12.29 23.67
C SER A 140 3.82 -10.83 23.66
N PHE A 141 2.90 -9.92 23.35
CA PHE A 141 3.20 -8.50 23.35
C PHE A 141 2.00 -7.64 23.73
N VAL A 142 2.26 -6.40 24.13
CA VAL A 142 1.23 -5.40 24.41
C VAL A 142 1.39 -4.23 23.46
N VAL A 143 0.29 -3.87 22.80
CA VAL A 143 0.18 -2.66 21.99
C VAL A 143 -0.18 -1.52 22.92
N ILE A 144 0.61 -0.44 22.86
CA ILE A 144 0.39 0.78 23.65
C ILE A 144 0.57 2.02 22.78
N LYS A 145 0.32 3.20 23.35
CA LYS A 145 0.75 4.48 22.79
C LYS A 145 1.52 5.29 23.82
N HIS A 146 2.22 6.32 23.37
CA HIS A 146 2.89 7.25 24.27
C HIS A 146 1.85 7.97 25.16
N PRO A 147 2.05 8.08 26.49
CA PRO A 147 1.07 8.72 27.38
C PRO A 147 0.81 10.20 27.05
N GLY A 148 1.80 10.88 26.47
CA GLY A 148 1.70 12.27 26.03
C GLY A 148 1.13 12.48 24.62
N SER A 149 0.73 11.42 23.91
CA SER A 149 0.10 11.55 22.58
C SER A 149 -1.41 11.39 22.64
N GLY A 150 -2.08 11.99 21.67
CA GLY A 150 -3.48 11.69 21.35
C GLY A 150 -3.65 10.26 20.83
N GLY A 151 -4.87 9.96 20.38
CA GLY A 151 -5.29 8.63 19.98
C GLY A 151 -5.92 7.82 21.10
N ALA A 152 -6.21 6.56 20.80
CA ALA A 152 -6.64 5.56 21.75
C ALA A 152 -6.16 4.17 21.30
N VAL A 153 -5.67 3.35 22.23
CA VAL A 153 -5.35 1.95 21.97
C VAL A 153 -6.37 1.08 22.70
N ASN A 154 -7.24 0.41 21.96
CA ASN A 154 -8.25 -0.46 22.52
C ASN A 154 -8.53 -1.64 21.58
N LEU A 155 -9.41 -2.55 22.00
CA LEU A 155 -9.72 -3.73 21.18
C LEU A 155 -10.24 -3.39 19.78
N ARG A 156 -10.91 -2.25 19.58
CA ARG A 156 -11.44 -1.87 18.26
C ARG A 156 -10.30 -1.44 17.34
N THR A 157 -9.44 -0.53 17.79
CA THR A 157 -8.32 0.00 16.98
C THR A 157 -7.32 -1.10 16.60
N VAL A 158 -6.99 -1.98 17.55
CA VAL A 158 -6.07 -3.10 17.29
C VAL A 158 -6.69 -4.14 16.35
N LYS A 159 -8.00 -4.43 16.48
CA LYS A 159 -8.69 -5.34 15.54
C LYS A 159 -8.76 -4.76 14.13
N GLU A 160 -9.08 -3.48 13.99
CA GLU A 160 -9.12 -2.82 12.68
C GLU A 160 -7.76 -2.87 11.99
N GLN A 161 -6.66 -2.68 12.73
CA GLN A 161 -5.31 -2.86 12.18
C GLN A 161 -5.01 -4.31 11.81
N ILE A 162 -5.40 -5.29 12.63
CA ILE A 162 -5.17 -6.73 12.33
C ILE A 162 -5.90 -7.17 11.05
N LEU A 163 -7.03 -6.55 10.72
CA LEU A 163 -7.83 -6.87 9.53
C LEU A 163 -7.42 -6.07 8.29
N TYR A 164 -6.51 -5.10 8.44
CA TYR A 164 -6.04 -4.25 7.37
C TYR A 164 -5.23 -5.04 6.34
N GLU A 165 -5.47 -4.80 5.04
CA GLU A 165 -4.77 -5.46 3.92
C GLU A 165 -4.72 -7.00 3.98
N MET A 166 -5.70 -7.61 4.64
CA MET A 166 -5.72 -9.05 4.87
C MET A 166 -6.33 -9.81 3.68
N GLY A 167 -5.57 -10.75 3.14
CA GLY A 167 -6.04 -11.74 2.16
C GLY A 167 -6.64 -12.97 2.85
N ASP A 168 -5.91 -14.08 2.83
CA ASP A 168 -6.26 -15.27 3.61
C ASP A 168 -5.65 -15.17 5.03
N PRO A 169 -6.46 -14.94 6.09
CA PRO A 169 -5.95 -14.80 7.44
C PRO A 169 -5.33 -16.09 8.01
N ALA A 170 -5.66 -17.26 7.47
CA ALA A 170 -5.02 -18.51 7.90
C ALA A 170 -3.62 -18.68 7.29
N CYS A 171 -3.34 -17.99 6.18
CA CYS A 171 -2.13 -18.15 5.37
C CYS A 171 -1.45 -16.81 5.08
N TYR A 172 -1.08 -16.05 6.13
CA TYR A 172 -0.32 -14.82 5.95
C TYR A 172 1.16 -15.13 5.66
N ILE A 173 1.53 -15.15 4.38
CA ILE A 173 2.86 -15.58 3.92
C ILE A 173 3.87 -14.44 4.04
N THR A 174 4.95 -14.68 4.78
CA THR A 174 6.15 -13.84 4.81
C THR A 174 7.39 -14.64 4.39
N PRO A 175 8.54 -14.01 4.12
CA PRO A 175 9.79 -14.71 3.76
C PRO A 175 10.27 -15.74 4.79
N ASP A 176 10.02 -15.49 6.08
CA ASP A 176 10.58 -16.28 7.18
C ASP A 176 9.57 -17.20 7.88
N VAL A 177 8.27 -16.91 7.77
CA VAL A 177 7.20 -17.71 8.37
C VAL A 177 5.86 -17.50 7.67
N VAL A 178 4.97 -18.50 7.69
CA VAL A 178 3.54 -18.31 7.37
C VAL A 178 2.78 -18.17 8.68
N ALA A 179 2.24 -16.98 8.96
CA ALA A 179 1.50 -16.69 10.19
C ALA A 179 0.01 -17.00 10.03
N ASP A 180 -0.60 -17.55 11.08
CA ASP A 180 -2.04 -17.81 11.15
C ASP A 180 -2.72 -16.77 12.05
N PHE A 181 -3.31 -15.76 11.42
CA PHE A 181 -3.99 -14.66 12.10
C PHE A 181 -5.29 -15.11 12.78
N THR A 182 -5.86 -16.26 12.40
CA THR A 182 -7.08 -16.79 13.02
C THR A 182 -6.85 -17.29 14.45
N THR A 183 -5.59 -17.49 14.84
CA THR A 183 -5.21 -17.94 16.18
C THR A 183 -4.98 -16.79 17.18
N ILE A 184 -4.96 -15.54 16.71
CA ILE A 184 -4.69 -14.36 17.53
C ILE A 184 -5.74 -14.24 18.65
N ARG A 185 -5.24 -14.05 19.87
CA ARG A 185 -6.05 -13.72 21.04
C ARG A 185 -5.72 -12.30 21.51
N LEU A 186 -6.75 -11.53 21.77
CA LEU A 186 -6.67 -10.16 22.27
C LEU A 186 -7.25 -10.09 23.69
N SER A 187 -6.62 -9.30 24.55
CA SER A 187 -7.13 -9.00 25.89
C SER A 187 -6.96 -7.51 26.16
N ASP A 188 -8.03 -6.86 26.60
CA ASP A 188 -8.00 -5.47 27.03
C ASP A 188 -7.39 -5.40 28.42
N GLU A 189 -6.27 -4.69 28.58
CA GLU A 189 -5.63 -4.46 29.87
C GLU A 189 -5.99 -3.08 30.44
N GLY A 190 -6.80 -2.29 29.72
CA GLY A 190 -7.18 -0.93 30.07
C GLY A 190 -6.04 0.08 29.90
N GLY A 191 -6.38 1.37 29.95
CA GLY A 191 -5.39 2.46 29.95
C GLY A 191 -4.51 2.49 28.71
N ASP A 192 -5.10 2.35 27.51
CA ASP A 192 -4.39 2.29 26.23
C ASP A 192 -3.46 1.08 26.09
N ARG A 193 -3.87 -0.09 26.59
CA ARG A 193 -3.09 -1.32 26.53
C ARG A 193 -3.92 -2.49 26.04
N VAL A 194 -3.46 -3.13 24.97
CA VAL A 194 -4.07 -4.34 24.43
C VAL A 194 -3.02 -5.43 24.29
N ARG A 195 -3.21 -6.51 25.04
CA ARG A 195 -2.33 -7.69 24.94
C ARG A 195 -2.72 -8.56 23.76
N VAL A 196 -1.71 -9.01 23.02
CA VAL A 196 -1.82 -9.88 21.84
C VAL A 196 -0.99 -11.13 22.09
N HIS A 197 -1.58 -12.31 21.90
CA HIS A 197 -0.94 -13.59 22.19
C HIS A 197 -1.59 -14.78 21.46
N GLY A 198 -1.00 -15.97 21.59
CA GLY A 198 -1.56 -17.23 21.08
C GLY A 198 -1.37 -17.47 19.58
N ILE A 199 -0.51 -16.68 18.93
CA ILE A 199 -0.25 -16.73 17.49
C ILE A 199 0.48 -18.03 17.14
N ARG A 200 0.04 -18.67 16.06
CA ARG A 200 0.67 -19.85 15.48
C ARG A 200 1.35 -19.53 14.16
N GLY A 201 2.45 -20.23 13.90
CA GLY A 201 3.21 -20.13 12.67
C GLY A 201 3.43 -21.49 12.01
N ARG A 202 3.71 -21.45 10.71
CA ARG A 202 4.10 -22.60 9.89
C ARG A 202 5.38 -22.29 9.12
N PRO A 203 6.12 -23.33 8.66
CA PRO A 203 7.33 -23.13 7.87
C PRO A 203 7.12 -22.16 6.70
N PRO A 204 8.12 -21.34 6.35
CA PRO A 204 8.02 -20.45 5.20
C PRO A 204 7.91 -21.24 3.88
N THR A 205 7.37 -20.59 2.86
CA THR A 205 7.32 -21.16 1.50
C THR A 205 8.73 -21.20 0.88
N PRO A 206 8.96 -22.04 -0.16
CA PRO A 206 10.23 -22.04 -0.90
C PRO A 206 10.43 -20.79 -1.79
N SER A 207 9.44 -19.90 -1.86
CA SER A 207 9.45 -18.73 -2.74
C SER A 207 9.51 -17.41 -1.96
N LEU A 208 10.09 -16.40 -2.60
CA LEU A 208 10.02 -15.00 -2.19
C LEU A 208 9.14 -14.21 -3.17
N LYS A 209 8.48 -13.17 -2.66
CA LYS A 209 7.69 -12.24 -3.48
C LYS A 209 8.62 -11.26 -4.18
N VAL A 210 8.43 -11.10 -5.48
CA VAL A 210 9.08 -10.07 -6.30
C VAL A 210 8.07 -8.98 -6.61
N SER A 211 8.44 -7.73 -6.30
CA SER A 211 7.72 -6.54 -6.73
C SER A 211 8.36 -6.01 -8.00
N VAL A 212 7.67 -6.18 -9.12
CA VAL A 212 8.09 -5.58 -10.39
C VAL A 212 7.23 -4.37 -10.68
N ALA A 213 7.85 -3.24 -10.99
CA ALA A 213 7.18 -2.04 -11.45
C ALA A 213 7.48 -1.81 -12.93
N TYR A 214 6.46 -1.48 -13.73
CA TYR A 214 6.62 -1.28 -15.16
C TYR A 214 5.79 -0.11 -15.69
N SER A 215 6.26 0.50 -16.78
CA SER A 215 5.54 1.56 -17.48
C SER A 215 4.28 1.00 -18.15
N ALA A 216 3.11 1.55 -17.82
CA ALA A 216 1.81 1.08 -18.28
C ALA A 216 1.00 2.19 -18.98
N GLY A 217 1.68 3.09 -19.69
CA GLY A 217 1.08 4.18 -20.43
C GLY A 217 0.93 5.45 -19.60
N PHE A 218 -0.10 6.25 -19.91
CA PHE A 218 -0.31 7.58 -19.35
C PHE A 218 -1.74 7.76 -18.85
N LYS A 219 -1.89 8.59 -17.82
CA LYS A 219 -3.19 9.07 -17.33
C LYS A 219 -3.22 10.58 -17.15
N ALA A 220 -4.42 11.13 -17.18
CA ALA A 220 -4.70 12.47 -16.67
C ALA A 220 -6.05 12.45 -15.97
N VAL A 221 -6.15 13.19 -14.86
CA VAL A 221 -7.39 13.34 -14.09
C VAL A 221 -7.69 14.82 -13.97
N GLY A 222 -8.84 15.23 -14.50
CA GLY A 222 -9.33 16.59 -14.38
C GLY A 222 -10.61 16.69 -13.58
N THR A 223 -10.77 17.81 -12.90
CA THR A 223 -11.88 18.05 -11.98
C THR A 223 -12.56 19.39 -12.28
N LEU A 224 -13.87 19.44 -12.17
CA LEU A 224 -14.69 20.65 -12.24
C LEU A 224 -15.78 20.58 -11.16
N VAL A 225 -15.98 21.64 -10.40
CA VAL A 225 -17.05 21.70 -9.39
C VAL A 225 -18.27 22.39 -9.98
N TYR A 226 -19.46 21.81 -9.82
CA TYR A 226 -20.73 22.41 -10.22
C TYR A 226 -21.57 22.71 -8.99
N ALA A 227 -21.99 23.97 -8.86
CA ALA A 227 -22.85 24.41 -7.78
C ALA A 227 -24.35 24.26 -8.10
N TRP A 228 -25.14 24.20 -7.04
CA TRP A 228 -26.59 24.29 -7.04
C TRP A 228 -27.09 25.52 -7.84
N PRO A 229 -28.28 25.49 -8.47
CA PRO A 229 -29.19 24.34 -8.60
C PRO A 229 -28.65 23.27 -9.53
N ASP A 230 -29.21 22.05 -9.44
CA ASP A 230 -28.97 20.97 -10.41
C ASP A 230 -27.50 20.52 -10.53
N ALA A 231 -26.71 20.61 -9.46
CA ALA A 231 -25.27 20.35 -9.45
C ALA A 231 -24.90 19.02 -10.14
N ALA A 232 -25.59 17.93 -9.76
CA ALA A 232 -25.39 16.60 -10.35
C ALA A 232 -25.78 16.55 -11.84
N ALA A 233 -26.90 17.17 -12.23
CA ALA A 233 -27.35 17.18 -13.61
C ALA A 233 -26.39 17.97 -14.52
N LYS A 234 -25.89 19.12 -14.04
CA LYS A 234 -24.85 19.92 -14.72
C LYS A 234 -23.56 19.13 -14.87
N ALA A 235 -23.09 18.45 -13.82
CA ALA A 235 -21.91 17.60 -13.88
C ALA A 235 -22.05 16.46 -14.90
N ARG A 236 -23.20 15.76 -14.93
CA ARG A 236 -23.49 14.72 -15.93
C ARG A 236 -23.56 15.29 -17.35
N ALA A 237 -24.17 16.46 -17.52
CA ALA A 237 -24.21 17.15 -18.82
C ALA A 237 -22.81 17.54 -19.29
N ALA A 238 -21.95 18.06 -18.41
CA ALA A 238 -20.57 18.39 -18.73
C ALA A 238 -19.75 17.16 -19.13
N ALA A 239 -19.93 16.03 -18.43
CA ALA A 239 -19.30 14.77 -18.80
C ALA A 239 -19.74 14.28 -20.20
N ARG A 240 -21.03 14.43 -20.54
CA ARG A 240 -21.53 14.15 -21.90
C ARG A 240 -20.90 15.05 -22.96
N VAL A 241 -20.90 16.37 -22.74
CA VAL A 241 -20.27 17.34 -23.66
C VAL A 241 -18.78 17.01 -23.86
N LEU A 242 -18.07 16.68 -22.79
CA LEU A 242 -16.67 16.27 -22.87
C LEU A 242 -16.50 15.02 -23.72
N ARG A 243 -17.31 13.98 -23.47
CA ARG A 243 -17.30 12.74 -24.24
C ARG A 243 -17.49 13.01 -25.73
N GLU A 244 -18.54 13.75 -26.09
CA GLU A 244 -18.82 14.08 -27.49
C GLU A 244 -17.66 14.82 -28.17
N ARG A 245 -16.98 15.74 -27.46
CA ARG A 245 -15.79 16.43 -27.99
C ARG A 245 -14.64 15.46 -28.24
N LEU A 246 -14.36 14.56 -27.30
CA LEU A 246 -13.31 13.55 -27.45
C LEU A 246 -13.60 12.60 -28.62
N ASP A 247 -14.87 12.19 -28.78
CA ASP A 247 -15.31 11.29 -29.86
C ASP A 247 -15.20 11.97 -31.23
N ARG A 248 -15.60 13.25 -31.35
CA ARG A 248 -15.42 14.05 -32.58
C ARG A 248 -13.95 14.23 -32.98
N LEU A 249 -13.04 14.19 -32.02
CA LEU A 249 -11.60 14.24 -32.25
C LEU A 249 -11.00 12.85 -32.56
N GLY A 250 -11.81 11.78 -32.56
CA GLY A 250 -11.36 10.41 -32.79
C GLY A 250 -10.43 9.87 -31.69
N LEU A 251 -10.52 10.41 -30.47
CA LEU A 251 -9.64 10.00 -29.38
C LEU A 251 -10.13 8.72 -28.71
N ALA A 252 -9.32 7.67 -28.78
CA ALA A 252 -9.55 6.42 -28.07
C ALA A 252 -8.73 6.37 -26.77
N PHE A 253 -9.32 5.80 -25.72
CA PHE A 253 -8.70 5.60 -24.41
C PHE A 253 -8.94 4.16 -23.97
N GLU A 254 -7.95 3.53 -23.34
CA GLU A 254 -8.10 2.20 -22.72
C GLU A 254 -9.17 2.21 -21.63
N ARG A 255 -9.19 3.29 -20.84
CA ARG A 255 -10.18 3.51 -19.79
C ARG A 255 -10.54 4.98 -19.70
N VAL A 256 -11.82 5.23 -19.49
CA VAL A 256 -12.31 6.52 -19.00
C VAL A 256 -13.18 6.27 -17.78
N LEU A 257 -12.95 7.05 -16.73
CA LEU A 257 -13.72 7.02 -15.50
C LEU A 257 -14.33 8.40 -15.28
N VAL A 258 -15.61 8.43 -14.95
CA VAL A 258 -16.37 9.63 -14.64
C VAL A 258 -17.03 9.41 -13.28
N GLU A 259 -16.78 10.32 -12.35
CA GLU A 259 -17.26 10.24 -10.97
C GLU A 259 -17.77 11.60 -10.51
N LEU A 260 -18.76 11.61 -9.61
CA LEU A 260 -19.24 12.82 -8.96
C LEU A 260 -18.82 12.75 -7.48
N VAL A 261 -17.67 13.34 -7.17
CA VAL A 261 -17.15 13.42 -5.79
C VAL A 261 -18.07 14.33 -4.98
N GLY A 262 -18.44 13.86 -3.79
CA GLY A 262 -19.52 14.44 -2.97
C GLY A 262 -20.85 13.68 -3.08
N TRP A 263 -20.97 12.70 -3.99
CA TRP A 263 -22.16 11.87 -4.10
C TRP A 263 -21.87 10.39 -4.43
N ASP A 264 -21.48 10.06 -5.67
CA ASP A 264 -21.40 8.66 -6.16
C ASP A 264 -19.97 8.13 -6.36
N ALA A 265 -18.94 8.94 -6.11
CA ALA A 265 -17.56 8.56 -6.43
C ALA A 265 -16.99 7.36 -5.65
N THR A 266 -17.51 7.03 -4.47
CA THR A 266 -17.00 5.92 -3.64
C THR A 266 -17.83 4.65 -3.81
N HIS A 267 -19.15 4.78 -3.68
CA HIS A 267 -20.08 3.65 -3.68
C HIS A 267 -20.76 3.41 -5.03
N GLY A 268 -20.55 4.30 -6.02
CA GLY A 268 -21.13 4.19 -7.36
C GLY A 268 -22.64 4.05 -7.31
N HIS A 269 -23.16 3.01 -7.96
CA HIS A 269 -24.60 2.71 -8.02
C HIS A 269 -25.25 2.49 -6.64
N LEU A 270 -24.47 2.16 -5.60
CA LEU A 270 -25.00 1.98 -4.24
C LEU A 270 -25.31 3.32 -3.55
N ALA A 271 -24.89 4.45 -4.12
CA ALA A 271 -25.18 5.78 -3.58
C ALA A 271 -26.65 6.24 -3.78
N GLY A 272 -27.45 5.50 -4.56
CA GLY A 272 -28.83 5.86 -4.88
C GLY A 272 -28.94 7.09 -5.78
N ASP A 273 -30.13 7.68 -5.85
CA ASP A 273 -30.40 8.90 -6.62
C ASP A 273 -29.80 10.16 -5.95
N PRO A 274 -29.46 11.21 -6.73
CA PRO A 274 -28.86 12.41 -6.16
C PRO A 274 -29.90 13.18 -5.35
N PRO A 275 -29.58 13.64 -4.12
CA PRO A 275 -30.42 14.62 -3.44
C PRO A 275 -30.64 15.86 -4.31
N ALA A 276 -31.88 16.35 -4.37
CA ALA A 276 -32.27 17.49 -5.20
C ALA A 276 -31.58 18.80 -4.75
N ASP A 277 -31.18 18.86 -3.49
CA ASP A 277 -30.58 20.00 -2.81
C ASP A 277 -29.07 19.85 -2.60
N LEU A 278 -28.39 18.93 -3.32
CA LEU A 278 -26.92 18.84 -3.30
C LEU A 278 -26.30 20.22 -3.58
N PRO A 279 -25.58 20.83 -2.59
CA PRO A 279 -25.06 22.18 -2.73
C PRO A 279 -24.04 22.29 -3.87
N GLU A 280 -23.23 21.25 -4.03
CA GLU A 280 -22.23 21.12 -5.08
C GLU A 280 -21.84 19.65 -5.29
N VAL A 281 -21.30 19.35 -6.47
CA VAL A 281 -20.56 18.11 -6.73
C VAL A 281 -19.32 18.42 -7.54
N GLN A 282 -18.24 17.65 -7.31
CA GLN A 282 -17.06 17.71 -8.16
C GLN A 282 -17.13 16.60 -9.22
N LEU A 283 -17.32 17.00 -10.47
CA LEU A 283 -17.08 16.13 -11.62
C LEU A 283 -15.59 15.80 -11.67
N ARG A 284 -15.23 14.53 -11.54
CA ARG A 284 -13.88 14.01 -11.74
C ARG A 284 -13.89 13.11 -12.96
N VAL A 285 -13.04 13.43 -13.94
CA VAL A 285 -12.87 12.62 -15.16
C VAL A 285 -11.42 12.19 -15.27
N GLY A 286 -11.20 10.88 -15.27
CA GLY A 286 -9.90 10.27 -15.52
C GLY A 286 -9.87 9.59 -16.87
N VAL A 287 -8.81 9.79 -17.65
CA VAL A 287 -8.52 9.00 -18.86
C VAL A 287 -7.20 8.27 -18.69
N ARG A 288 -7.11 7.08 -19.27
CA ARG A 288 -5.90 6.27 -19.37
C ARG A 288 -5.74 5.77 -20.81
N GLY A 289 -4.52 5.80 -21.33
CA GLY A 289 -4.16 5.25 -22.63
C GLY A 289 -2.67 4.94 -22.71
N GLU A 290 -2.28 4.18 -23.73
CA GLU A 290 -0.88 3.81 -23.95
C GLU A 290 -0.04 5.02 -24.39
N ASP A 291 -0.59 5.87 -25.26
CA ASP A 291 0.08 7.04 -25.79
C ASP A 291 -0.18 8.31 -24.98
N ARG A 292 0.87 9.13 -24.85
CA ARG A 292 0.79 10.42 -24.15
C ARG A 292 -0.10 11.43 -24.87
N ALA A 293 -0.08 11.46 -26.21
CA ALA A 293 -0.70 12.52 -26.99
C ALA A 293 -2.24 12.57 -26.88
N PRO A 294 -2.99 11.44 -26.95
CA PRO A 294 -4.43 11.45 -26.70
C PRO A 294 -4.79 11.90 -25.27
N VAL A 295 -4.01 11.46 -24.28
CA VAL A 295 -4.19 11.84 -22.88
C VAL A 295 -3.94 13.33 -22.67
N GLU A 296 -2.90 13.89 -23.31
CA GLU A 296 -2.66 15.33 -23.31
C GLU A 296 -3.78 16.10 -24.00
N ARG A 297 -4.30 15.59 -25.12
CA ARG A 297 -5.42 16.22 -25.83
C ARG A 297 -6.66 16.30 -24.96
N PHE A 298 -6.98 15.27 -24.18
CA PHE A 298 -8.05 15.32 -23.17
C PHE A 298 -7.90 16.50 -22.19
N THR A 299 -6.69 16.77 -21.69
CA THR A 299 -6.45 17.89 -20.75
C THR A 299 -6.81 19.26 -21.33
N ARG A 300 -6.74 19.38 -22.67
CA ARG A 300 -7.08 20.61 -23.40
C ARG A 300 -8.58 20.72 -23.68
N GLU A 301 -9.33 19.61 -23.63
CA GLU A 301 -10.78 19.58 -23.88
C GLU A 301 -11.62 19.76 -22.61
N ILE A 302 -11.13 19.32 -21.45
CA ILE A 302 -11.85 19.49 -20.18
C ILE A 302 -11.79 20.94 -19.67
N ALA A 303 -10.64 21.62 -19.79
CA ALA A 303 -10.47 22.97 -19.27
C ALA A 303 -11.42 24.02 -19.88
N PRO A 304 -11.71 24.02 -21.19
CA PRO A 304 -12.68 24.94 -21.79
C PRO A 304 -14.11 24.82 -21.25
N LEU A 305 -14.51 23.70 -20.61
CA LEU A 305 -15.86 23.56 -20.06
C LEU A 305 -16.20 24.61 -19.01
N VAL A 306 -15.20 25.29 -18.44
CA VAL A 306 -15.39 26.43 -17.52
C VAL A 306 -16.25 27.54 -18.15
N LEU A 307 -16.07 27.82 -19.44
CA LEU A 307 -16.80 28.87 -20.16
C LEU A 307 -17.59 28.35 -21.37
N THR A 308 -17.50 27.04 -21.64
CA THR A 308 -18.15 26.39 -22.80
C THR A 308 -18.95 25.15 -22.42
N GLY A 309 -19.22 24.97 -21.13
CA GLY A 309 -20.03 23.89 -20.57
C GLY A 309 -21.24 24.42 -19.78
N PRO A 310 -21.89 23.56 -18.97
CA PRO A 310 -22.98 23.97 -18.08
C PRO A 310 -22.57 25.09 -17.10
N PRO A 311 -23.53 25.92 -16.63
CA PRO A 311 -23.22 27.11 -15.82
C PRO A 311 -22.82 26.77 -14.39
N SER A 312 -22.38 27.78 -13.64
CA SER A 312 -22.04 27.70 -12.21
C SER A 312 -20.87 26.76 -11.89
N VAL A 313 -19.89 26.70 -12.81
CA VAL A 313 -18.68 25.90 -12.66
C VAL A 313 -17.59 26.66 -11.92
N THR A 314 -16.92 25.98 -10.99
CA THR A 314 -15.79 26.49 -10.19
C THR A 314 -14.75 25.39 -9.96
N GLY A 315 -13.77 25.61 -9.08
CA GLY A 315 -12.76 24.61 -8.71
C GLY A 315 -11.72 24.32 -9.80
N PHE A 316 -11.57 25.22 -10.79
CA PHE A 316 -10.65 25.09 -11.93
C PHE A 316 -9.29 25.79 -11.71
N ALA A 317 -9.02 26.31 -10.51
CA ALA A 317 -7.81 27.09 -10.20
C ALA A 317 -6.49 26.30 -10.37
N GLY A 318 -6.54 24.97 -10.41
CA GLY A 318 -5.38 24.10 -10.65
C GLY A 318 -4.88 24.08 -12.11
N GLY A 319 -5.57 24.76 -13.03
CA GLY A 319 -5.22 24.78 -14.45
C GLY A 319 -5.53 23.46 -15.17
N ARG A 320 -4.81 23.19 -16.27
CA ARG A 320 -4.99 21.95 -17.03
C ARG A 320 -4.47 20.75 -16.22
N PRO A 321 -5.18 19.60 -16.26
CA PRO A 321 -4.67 18.36 -15.68
C PRO A 321 -3.27 18.03 -16.18
N ARG A 322 -2.41 17.51 -15.30
CA ARG A 322 -1.09 17.02 -15.70
C ARG A 322 -1.20 15.61 -16.25
N VAL A 323 -0.52 15.36 -17.37
CA VAL A 323 -0.33 14.00 -17.90
C VAL A 323 0.79 13.31 -17.12
N GLN A 324 0.46 12.18 -16.51
CA GLN A 324 1.36 11.38 -15.67
C GLN A 324 1.60 10.02 -16.32
N GLU A 325 2.84 9.53 -16.26
CA GLU A 325 3.13 8.13 -16.55
C GLU A 325 2.47 7.24 -15.49
N ILE A 326 1.94 6.10 -15.92
CA ILE A 326 1.41 5.07 -15.04
C ILE A 326 2.53 4.08 -14.78
N VAL A 327 2.90 3.93 -13.52
CA VAL A 327 3.74 2.82 -13.06
C VAL A 327 2.80 1.76 -12.50
N ALA A 328 2.66 0.65 -13.22
CA ALA A 328 1.84 -0.48 -12.81
C ALA A 328 2.68 -1.52 -12.06
N TYR A 329 1.97 -2.33 -11.27
CA TYR A 329 2.54 -3.35 -10.41
C TYR A 329 2.40 -4.73 -11.04
N TRP A 330 3.44 -5.54 -10.94
CA TRP A 330 3.46 -6.94 -11.33
C TRP A 330 4.00 -7.79 -10.16
N PRO A 331 3.11 -8.43 -9.38
CA PRO A 331 3.51 -9.37 -8.34
C PRO A 331 3.92 -10.70 -8.96
N ALA A 332 5.10 -11.18 -8.60
CA ALA A 332 5.61 -12.49 -9.00
C ALA A 332 6.24 -13.23 -7.82
N LEU A 333 6.54 -14.52 -8.02
CA LEU A 333 7.26 -15.36 -7.08
C LEU A 333 8.57 -15.83 -7.70
N ILE A 334 9.61 -15.97 -6.88
CA ILE A 334 10.91 -16.52 -7.27
C ILE A 334 11.40 -17.52 -6.22
N ASP A 335 12.09 -18.58 -6.64
CA ASP A 335 12.72 -19.53 -5.72
C ASP A 335 13.79 -18.82 -4.88
N ARG A 336 13.65 -18.91 -3.55
CA ARG A 336 14.54 -18.22 -2.60
C ARG A 336 16.01 -18.59 -2.77
N ARG A 337 16.31 -19.82 -3.22
CA ARG A 337 17.69 -20.31 -3.47
C ARG A 337 18.39 -19.55 -4.60
N THR A 338 17.63 -18.84 -5.43
CA THR A 338 18.16 -18.01 -6.52
C THR A 338 18.55 -16.61 -6.05
N VAL A 339 18.01 -16.16 -4.92
CA VAL A 339 18.14 -14.79 -4.41
C VAL A 339 19.06 -14.75 -3.19
N GLU A 340 18.78 -15.59 -2.19
CA GLU A 340 19.43 -15.55 -0.87
C GLU A 340 20.97 -15.63 -0.91
N PRO A 341 21.62 -16.42 -1.80
CA PRO A 341 23.08 -16.41 -1.90
C PRO A 341 23.68 -15.06 -2.30
N GLY A 342 22.91 -14.17 -2.91
CA GLY A 342 23.33 -12.82 -3.30
C GLY A 342 23.03 -11.74 -2.26
N VAL A 343 22.40 -12.10 -1.13
CA VAL A 343 22.09 -11.13 -0.06
C VAL A 343 23.34 -10.86 0.76
N ALA A 344 23.75 -9.59 0.83
CA ALA A 344 24.95 -9.16 1.53
C ALA A 344 24.60 -8.21 2.69
N VAL A 345 25.44 -8.23 3.72
CA VAL A 345 25.34 -7.34 4.89
C VAL A 345 26.70 -6.70 5.14
N ASP A 346 26.81 -5.44 4.77
CA ASP A 346 28.02 -4.64 4.91
C ASP A 346 27.92 -3.69 6.11
N MET A 347 29.06 -3.38 6.74
CA MET A 347 29.12 -2.47 7.88
C MET A 347 29.80 -1.17 7.47
N VAL A 348 29.15 -0.05 7.76
CA VAL A 348 29.66 1.30 7.53
C VAL A 348 29.75 2.04 8.86
N GLU A 349 30.90 2.64 9.16
CA GLU A 349 31.06 3.54 10.30
C GLU A 349 30.86 4.99 9.88
N VAL A 350 30.05 5.73 10.66
CA VAL A 350 29.78 7.16 10.44
C VAL A 350 30.06 7.98 11.69
#